data_AF-A0A1N6E4F0-F1
#
_entry.id   AF-A0A1N6E4F0-F1
#
_cell.length_a   1.000
_cell.length_b   1.000
_cell.length_c   1.000
_cell.angle_alpha   90.00
_cell.angle_beta   90.00
_cell.angle_gamma   90.00
#
_symmetry.space_group_name_H-M   'P 1'
#
loop_
_entity.id
_entity.type
_entity.pdbx_description
1 polymer ?
#
loop_
_entity_poly.entity_id
_entity_poly.type
_entity_poly.pdbx_seq_one_letter_code
_entity_poly.pdbx_strand_id
1 'polypeptide(L)' 'MINRAPKTITNPLAELAQNALFILGAIIALAAFGAFSNGEYLGMLICGGLSLGAFQWGASIKTRWNAKSQITTYE' A
#
# COMPACT_ATOMS: atom_id res chain seq x y z
N MET A 1 -20.21 -28.47 -9.80
CA MET A 1 -19.25 -27.35 -9.80
C MET A 1 -19.28 -26.72 -8.42
N ILE A 2 -18.27 -26.98 -7.59
CA ILE A 2 -18.21 -26.44 -6.23
C ILE A 2 -17.84 -24.97 -6.35
N ASN A 3 -18.79 -24.10 -6.04
CA ASN A 3 -18.61 -22.66 -5.95
C ASN A 3 -17.76 -22.38 -4.69
N ARG A 4 -16.45 -22.66 -4.77
CA ARG A 4 -15.51 -22.26 -3.71
C ARG A 4 -15.39 -20.75 -3.83
N ALA A 5 -16.07 -20.02 -2.94
CA ALA A 5 -15.73 -18.64 -2.66
C ALA A 5 -14.20 -18.55 -2.57
N PRO A 6 -13.55 -17.59 -3.27
CA PRO A 6 -12.11 -17.48 -3.25
C PRO A 6 -11.71 -17.36 -1.79
N LYS A 7 -11.07 -18.41 -1.25
CA LYS A 7 -10.45 -18.33 0.07
C LYS A 7 -9.51 -17.14 -0.04
N THR A 8 -9.75 -16.10 0.75
CA THR A 8 -8.79 -15.03 0.94
C THR A 8 -7.54 -15.71 1.49
N ILE A 9 -6.60 -16.02 0.60
CA ILE A 9 -5.24 -16.38 0.97
C ILE A 9 -4.67 -15.06 1.49
N THR A 10 -4.96 -14.75 2.75
CA THR A 10 -4.34 -13.67 3.51
C THR A 10 -2.90 -14.09 3.70
N ASN A 11 -2.07 -13.82 2.70
CA ASN A 11 -0.65 -14.07 2.82
C ASN A 11 -0.13 -13.08 3.86
N PRO A 12 0.36 -13.55 5.03
CA PRO A 12 0.74 -12.68 6.13
C PRO A 12 1.86 -11.70 5.72
N LEU A 13 2.69 -12.06 4.73
CA LEU A 13 3.72 -11.17 4.20
C LEU A 13 3.14 -10.02 3.34
N ALA A 14 2.06 -10.28 2.60
CA ALA A 14 1.40 -9.26 1.79
C ALA A 14 0.64 -8.26 2.67
N GLU A 15 0.03 -8.73 3.76
CA GLU A 15 -0.61 -7.86 4.75
C GLU A 15 0.42 -7.05 5.55
N LEU A 16 1.54 -7.66 5.94
CA LEU A 16 2.65 -6.95 6.58
C LEU A 16 3.20 -5.85 5.65
N ALA A 17 3.43 -6.17 4.37
CA ALA A 17 3.92 -5.19 3.39
C ALA A 17 2.92 -4.05 3.16
N GLN A 18 1.63 -4.35 3.03
CA GLN A 18 0.59 -3.33 2.92
C GLN A 18 0.55 -2.43 4.17
N ASN A 19 0.57 -3.02 5.37
CA ASN A 19 0.53 -2.27 6.61
C ASN A 19 1.80 -1.40 6.77
N ALA A 20 2.97 -1.92 6.41
CA ALA A 20 4.22 -1.17 6.42
C ALA A 20 4.16 0.04 5.47
N LEU A 21 3.61 -0.13 4.27
CA LEU A 21 3.43 0.95 3.30
C LEU A 21 2.42 2.00 3.75
N PHE A 22 1.35 1.59 4.44
CA PHE A 22 0.39 2.54 5.03
C PHE A 22 1.00 3.33 6.19
N ILE A 23 1.80 2.68 7.06
CA ILE A 23 2.52 3.36 8.14
C ILE A 23 3.52 4.37 7.55
N LEU A 24 4.30 3.96 6.55
CA LEU A 24 5.21 4.85 5.82
C LEU A 24 4.46 6.03 5.19
N GLY A 25 3.35 5.76 4.49
CA GLY A 25 2.51 6.80 3.89
C GLY A 25 1.98 7.81 4.92
N ALA A 26 1.60 7.35 6.11
CA ALA A 26 1.14 8.21 7.20
C ALA A 26 2.26 9.08 7.80
N ILE A 27 3.45 8.53 8.02
CA ILE A 27 4.62 9.29 8.50
C ILE A 27 5.00 10.39 7.49
N ILE A 28 5.00 10.04 6.20
CA ILE A 28 5.30 10.99 5.13
C ILE A 28 4.21 12.06 5.01
N ALA A 29 2.93 11.73 5.23
CA ALA A 29 1.84 12.71 5.28
C ALA A 29 2.05 13.71 6.43
N LEU A 30 2.52 13.24 7.59
CA LEU A 30 2.89 14.10 8.72
C LEU A 30 4.05 15.03 8.37
N ALA A 31 5.06 14.54 7.65
CA ALA A 31 6.14 15.37 7.14
C ALA A 31 5.63 16.43 6.13
N ALA A 32 4.66 16.08 5.28
CA ALA A 32 4.01 17.03 4.37
C ALA A 32 3.26 18.14 5.14
N PHE A 33 2.59 17.79 6.25
CA PHE A 33 1.95 18.76 7.13
C PHE A 33 2.97 19.67 7.82
N GLY A 34 4.11 19.12 8.26
CA GLY A 34 5.23 19.91 8.78
C GLY A 34 5.77 20.91 7.74
N ALA A 35 6.00 20.46 6.51
CA ALA A 35 6.42 21.33 5.40
C ALA A 35 5.38 22.42 5.09
N PHE A 36 4.08 22.10 5.14
CA PHE A 36 3.00 23.07 4.99
C PHE A 36 3.04 24.14 6.09
N SER A 37 3.25 23.75 7.35
CA SER A 37 3.33 24.70 8.47
C SER A 37 4.53 25.65 8.39
N ASN A 38 5.61 25.24 7.72
CA ASN A 38 6.80 26.06 7.48
C ASN A 38 6.75 26.86 6.17
N GLY A 39 5.68 26.76 5.38
CA GLY A 39 5.58 27.42 4.07
C GLY A 39 6.50 26.82 2.98
N GLU A 40 7.03 25.62 3.20
CA GLU A 40 7.90 24.92 2.25
C GLU A 40 7.06 24.18 1.20
N TYR A 41 6.63 24.90 0.17
CA TYR A 41 5.81 24.34 -0.92
C TYR A 41 6.44 23.12 -1.61
N LEU A 42 7.76 23.11 -1.77
CA LEU A 42 8.47 22.01 -2.42
C LEU A 42 8.44 20.74 -1.57
N GLY A 43 8.63 20.87 -0.26
CA GLY A 43 8.51 19.77 0.70
C GLY A 43 7.10 19.22 0.78
N MET A 44 6.09 20.11 0.75
CA MET A 44 4.68 19.71 0.72
C MET A 44 4.34 18.86 -0.52
N LEU A 45 4.80 19.26 -1.72
CA LEU A 45 4.55 18.53 -2.96
C LEU A 45 5.24 17.16 -2.96
N ILE A 46 6.50 17.10 -2.53
CA ILE A 46 7.28 15.86 -2.50
C ILE A 46 6.67 14.89 -1.48
N CYS A 47 6.48 15.32 -0.24
CA CYS A 47 5.93 14.46 0.81
C CYS A 47 4.47 14.09 0.52
N GLY A 48 3.65 15.03 0.03
CA GLY A 48 2.27 14.74 -0.39
C GLY A 48 2.21 13.68 -1.50
N GLY A 49 3.04 13.82 -2.54
CA GLY A 49 3.13 12.86 -3.64
C GLY A 49 3.63 11.48 -3.19
N LEU A 50 4.65 11.43 -2.35
CA LEU A 50 5.18 10.19 -1.79
C LEU A 50 4.17 9.46 -0.90
N SER A 51 3.40 10.20 -0.10
CA SER A 51 2.34 9.65 0.73
C SER A 51 1.23 9.00 -0.12
N LEU A 52 0.73 9.71 -1.12
CA LEU A 52 -0.27 9.18 -2.07
C LEU A 52 0.26 7.94 -2.81
N GLY A 53 1.52 7.96 -3.25
CA GLY A 53 2.16 6.82 -3.90
C GLY A 53 2.27 5.60 -2.99
N ALA A 54 2.62 5.80 -1.71
CA ALA A 54 2.69 4.73 -0.72
C ALA A 54 1.31 4.09 -0.47
N PHE A 55 0.25 4.90 -0.36
CA PHE A 55 -1.12 4.39 -0.21
C PHE A 55 -1.61 3.64 -1.45
N GLN A 56 -1.39 4.19 -2.64
CA GLN A 56 -1.79 3.55 -3.90
C GLN A 56 -1.06 2.21 -4.09
N TRP A 57 0.24 2.16 -3.79
CA TRP A 57 1.01 0.93 -3.91
C TRP A 57 0.61 -0.09 -2.84
N GLY A 58 0.39 0.34 -1.59
CA GLY A 58 -0.13 -0.52 -0.52
C GLY A 58 -1.47 -1.16 -0.88
N ALA A 59 -2.40 -0.42 -1.47
CA ALA A 59 -3.67 -0.95 -1.98
C ALA A 59 -3.48 -1.95 -3.14
N SER A 60 -2.48 -1.71 -4.00
CA SER A 60 -2.15 -2.57 -5.14
C SER A 60 -1.40 -3.86 -4.76
N ILE A 61 -0.80 -3.94 -3.57
CA ILE A 61 -0.08 -5.14 -3.13
C ILE A 61 -1.04 -6.31 -2.96
N LYS A 62 -2.21 -6.09 -2.37
CA LYS A 62 -3.23 -7.14 -2.23
C LYS A 62 -3.66 -7.69 -3.59
N THR A 63 -3.85 -6.84 -4.60
CA THR A 63 -4.27 -7.29 -5.93
C THR A 63 -3.17 -8.03 -6.68
N ARG A 64 -1.93 -7.52 -6.66
CA ARG A 64 -0.77 -8.15 -7.32
C ARG A 64 -0.36 -9.47 -6.67
N TRP A 65 -0.43 -9.54 -5.34
CA TRP A 65 -0.06 -10.75 -4.61
C TRP A 65 -1.09 -11.87 -4.82
N ASN A 66 -2.39 -11.51 -4.82
CA ASN A 66 -3.47 -12.46 -5.07
C ASN A 66 -3.41 -13.03 -6.51
N ALA A 67 -3.06 -12.21 -7.50
CA ALA A 67 -2.80 -12.66 -8.87
C ALA A 67 -1.64 -13.66 -8.94
N LYS A 68 -0.54 -13.41 -8.20
CA LYS A 68 0.63 -14.30 -8.16
C LYS A 68 0.31 -15.65 -7.49
N SER A 69 -0.49 -15.64 -6.41
CA SER A 69 -0.90 -16.88 -5.74
C SER A 69 -1.83 -17.75 -6.60
N GLN A 70 -2.71 -17.13 -7.40
CA GLN A 70 -3.56 -17.88 -8.34
C GLN A 70 -2.73 -18.61 -9.39
N ILE A 71 -1.65 -17.99 -9.90
CA ILE A 71 -0.73 -18.59 -10.87
C ILE A 71 -0.03 -19.84 -10.30
N THR A 72 0.27 -19.85 -9.00
CA THR A 72 0.93 -21.00 -8.34
C THR A 72 -0.03 -22.07 -7.83
N THR A 73 -1.36 -21.90 -7.92
CA THR A 73 -2.33 -22.91 -7.45
C THR A 73 -2.81 -23.83 -8.59
N TYR A 74 -2.10 -23.84 -9.72
CA TYR A 74 -2.31 -24.77 -10.83
C TYR A 74 -1.22 -25.85 -10.81
N GLU A 75 -1.17 -26.64 -9.72
CA GLU A 75 -0.44 -27.92 -9.68
C GLU A 75 -1.36 -29.01 -9.13
#